data_AF-A0A397VCW8-F1
#
_entry.id   AF-A0A397VCW8-F1
#
_cell.length_a   1.000
_cell.length_b   1.000
_cell.length_c   1.000
_cell.angle_alpha   90.00
_cell.angle_beta   90.00
_cell.angle_gamma   90.00
#
_symmetry.space_group_name_H-M   'P 1'
#
loop_
_entity.id
_entity.type
_entity.pdbx_description
1 polymer ?
#
loop_
_entity_poly.entity_id
_entity_poly.type
_entity_poly.pdbx_seq_one_letter_code
_entity_poly.pdbx_strand_id
1 'polypeptide(L)'
;MKLGNNTTKCCCFFSLERGVKIITVISLIATAVAVLNNITSIQNHDYRDIVLVYLVINASFLLALIFGLFVCCYARTGYLLGTYSTLYNIFTAIEIIYTIVVITILIIDKDKIVNSCSISLTSSNPSANDPLGTCNSQYSQIRIFMIVAYILSALILIHFAMVISAYTARCKNN
;
A
#
# COMPACT_ATOMS: atom_id res chain seq x y z
N MET A 1 -36.44 -13.01 3.61
CA MET A 1 -35.88 -14.24 4.21
C MET A 1 -35.15 -13.84 5.49
N LYS A 2 -35.69 -14.17 6.66
CA LYS A 2 -35.06 -13.86 7.96
C LYS A 2 -33.88 -14.80 8.14
N LEU A 3 -32.65 -14.32 7.93
CA LEU A 3 -31.47 -15.07 8.34
C LEU A 3 -31.39 -15.06 9.86
N GLY A 4 -31.45 -16.27 10.42
CA GLY A 4 -31.42 -16.55 11.83
C GLY A 4 -30.16 -16.02 12.54
N ASN A 5 -30.37 -15.77 13.82
CA ASN A 5 -29.61 -14.95 14.75
C ASN A 5 -28.27 -15.55 15.23
N ASN A 6 -27.58 -16.39 14.45
CA ASN A 6 -26.49 -17.24 14.99
C ASN A 6 -25.15 -17.26 14.20
N THR A 7 -24.89 -16.32 13.28
CA THR A 7 -23.65 -16.32 12.44
C THR A 7 -22.60 -15.27 12.83
N THR A 8 -22.33 -15.02 14.12
CA THR A 8 -21.26 -14.08 14.50
C THR A 8 -20.34 -14.54 15.63
N LYS A 9 -19.75 -15.73 15.48
CA LYS A 9 -18.40 -16.00 16.00
C LYS A 9 -17.51 -16.33 14.80
N CYS A 10 -16.88 -15.31 14.21
CA CYS A 10 -15.72 -15.57 13.36
C CYS A 10 -14.60 -16.12 14.27
N CYS A 11 -13.96 -17.21 13.85
CA CYS A 11 -13.18 -18.15 14.68
C CYS A 11 -11.91 -17.66 15.40
N CYS A 12 -11.65 -16.36 15.59
CA CYS A 12 -10.46 -15.90 16.34
C CYS A 12 -10.73 -14.56 17.02
N PHE A 13 -11.05 -14.57 18.32
CA PHE A 13 -10.87 -13.55 19.39
C PHE A 13 -11.09 -12.04 19.19
N PHE A 14 -11.27 -11.50 17.98
CA PHE A 14 -11.40 -10.07 17.72
C PHE A 14 -12.78 -9.71 17.18
N SER A 15 -13.43 -8.75 17.84
CA SER A 15 -14.61 -8.08 17.30
C SER A 15 -14.25 -7.37 15.99
N LEU A 16 -15.06 -7.53 14.93
CA LEU A 16 -14.88 -6.83 13.64
C LEU A 16 -14.69 -5.32 13.81
N GLU A 17 -15.35 -4.73 14.81
CA GLU A 17 -15.23 -3.31 15.12
C GLU A 17 -13.80 -2.93 15.56
N ARG A 18 -13.17 -3.75 16.41
CA ARG A 18 -11.78 -3.53 16.84
C ARG A 18 -10.82 -3.74 15.68
N GLY A 19 -11.09 -4.76 14.85
CA GLY A 19 -10.30 -5.04 13.65
C GLY A 19 -10.24 -3.84 12.70
N VAL A 20 -11.39 -3.28 12.35
CA VAL A 20 -11.46 -2.09 11.47
C VAL A 20 -10.71 -0.90 12.06
N LYS A 21 -10.86 -0.62 13.36
CA LYS A 21 -10.12 0.48 14.03
C LYS A 21 -8.60 0.29 13.94
N ILE A 22 -8.11 -0.92 14.23
CA ILE A 22 -6.67 -1.23 14.17
C ILE A 22 -6.16 -1.09 12.73
N ILE A 23 -6.88 -1.64 11.76
CA ILE A 23 -6.54 -1.58 10.34
C ILE A 23 -6.46 -0.12 9.86
N THR A 24 -7.44 0.71 10.21
CA THR A 24 -7.46 2.12 9.84
C THR A 24 -6.27 2.88 10.44
N VAL A 25 -5.91 2.62 11.71
CA VAL A 25 -4.75 3.26 12.35
C VAL A 25 -3.43 2.82 11.71
N ILE A 26 -3.25 1.52 11.44
CA ILE A 26 -2.04 1.02 10.77
C ILE A 26 -1.92 1.63 9.37
N SER A 27 -3.02 1.67 8.61
CA SER A 27 -3.06 2.29 7.29
C SER A 27 -2.72 3.78 7.37
N LEU A 28 -3.24 4.49 8.37
CA LEU A 28 -2.97 5.92 8.57
C LEU A 28 -1.48 6.19 8.80
N ILE A 29 -0.84 5.40 9.67
CA ILE A 29 0.60 5.53 9.96
C ILE A 29 1.42 5.24 8.69
N ALA A 30 1.11 4.14 7.99
CA ALA A 30 1.81 3.77 6.76
C ALA A 30 1.70 4.88 5.69
N THR A 31 0.50 5.41 5.47
CA THR A 31 0.27 6.51 4.51
C THR A 31 0.94 7.80 4.95
N ALA A 32 0.98 8.13 6.24
CA ALA A 32 1.68 9.31 6.74
C ALA A 32 3.20 9.21 6.48
N VAL A 33 3.81 8.05 6.70
CA VAL A 33 5.22 7.81 6.36
C VAL A 33 5.45 7.94 4.84
N ALA A 34 4.55 7.41 4.01
CA ALA A 34 4.64 7.55 2.56
C ALA A 34 4.58 9.02 2.10
N VAL A 35 3.68 9.83 2.70
CA VAL A 35 3.60 11.28 2.45
C VAL A 35 4.92 11.98 2.80
N LEU A 36 5.50 11.69 3.96
CA LEU A 36 6.79 12.26 4.37
C LEU A 36 7.92 11.90 3.39
N ASN A 37 8.00 10.64 2.97
CA ASN A 37 9.01 10.18 2.01
C ASN A 37 8.87 10.87 0.64
N ASN A 38 7.64 11.12 0.19
CA ASN A 38 7.39 11.85 -1.05
C ASN A 38 7.84 13.32 -0.94
N ILE A 39 7.57 13.98 0.19
CA ILE A 39 8.02 15.36 0.44
C ILE A 39 9.55 15.44 0.43
N THR A 40 10.25 14.53 1.09
CA THR A 40 11.72 14.50 1.09
C THR A 40 12.29 14.21 -0.30
N SER A 41 11.59 13.40 -1.10
CA SER A 41 12.02 13.07 -2.46
C SER A 41 11.88 14.26 -3.43
N ILE A 42 10.85 15.10 -3.25
CA ILE A 42 10.67 16.34 -4.02
C ILE A 42 11.81 17.33 -3.76
N GLN A 43 12.33 17.38 -2.54
CA GLN A 43 13.43 18.29 -2.19
C GLN A 43 14.76 17.87 -2.84
N ASN A 44 14.93 16.59 -3.18
CA ASN A 44 16.23 16.04 -3.53
C ASN A 44 16.47 15.78 -5.04
N HIS A 45 15.47 15.66 -5.93
CA HIS A 45 15.70 15.13 -7.31
C HIS A 45 14.78 15.64 -8.46
N ASP A 46 15.24 15.34 -9.70
CA ASP A 46 14.70 15.66 -11.05
C ASP A 46 13.34 15.02 -11.42
N TYR A 47 12.74 14.19 -10.57
CA TYR A 47 11.44 13.53 -10.84
C TYR A 47 10.25 14.23 -10.18
N ARG A 48 10.36 15.55 -10.01
CA ARG A 48 9.43 16.37 -9.22
C ARG A 48 7.97 16.15 -9.62
N ASP A 49 7.68 16.11 -10.91
CA ASP A 49 6.30 16.05 -11.41
C ASP A 49 5.63 14.71 -11.09
N ILE A 50 6.35 13.59 -11.28
CA ILE A 50 5.85 12.25 -10.96
C ILE A 50 5.64 12.11 -9.45
N VAL A 51 6.62 12.54 -8.64
CA VAL A 51 6.54 12.46 -7.18
C VAL A 51 5.42 13.35 -6.64
N LEU A 52 5.15 14.51 -7.27
CA LEU A 52 4.08 15.40 -6.88
C LEU A 52 2.69 14.78 -7.09
N VAL A 53 2.49 14.04 -8.18
CA VAL A 53 1.25 13.28 -8.40
C VAL A 53 1.06 12.24 -7.28
N TYR A 54 2.11 11.50 -6.94
CA TYR A 54 2.05 10.52 -5.84
C TYR A 54 1.81 11.16 -4.48
N LEU A 55 2.36 12.35 -4.23
CA LEU A 55 2.10 13.10 -3.01
C LEU A 55 0.62 13.45 -2.89
N VAL A 56 0.00 13.94 -3.98
CA VAL A 56 -1.43 14.31 -4.00
C VAL A 56 -2.31 13.09 -3.74
N ILE A 57 -2.01 11.94 -4.37
CA ILE A 57 -2.76 10.69 -4.15
C ILE A 57 -2.63 10.25 -2.68
N ASN A 58 -1.42 10.18 -2.14
CA ASN A 58 -1.18 9.75 -0.76
C ASN A 58 -1.77 10.71 0.28
N ALA A 59 -1.71 12.02 0.03
CA ALA A 59 -2.36 13.02 0.90
C ALA A 59 -3.89 12.88 0.88
N SER A 60 -4.48 12.63 -0.30
CA SER A 60 -5.91 12.37 -0.43
C SER A 60 -6.32 11.11 0.33
N PHE A 61 -5.49 10.06 0.27
CA PHE A 61 -5.72 8.84 1.03
C PHE A 61 -5.60 9.05 2.53
N LEU A 62 -4.63 9.86 2.97
CA LEU A 62 -4.47 10.23 4.38
C LEU A 62 -5.73 10.91 4.92
N LEU A 63 -6.31 11.86 4.17
CA LEU A 63 -7.56 12.53 4.54
C LEU A 63 -8.73 11.54 4.66
N ALA A 64 -8.84 10.59 3.72
CA ALA A 64 -9.88 9.56 3.76
C ALA A 64 -9.72 8.60 4.95
N LEU A 65 -8.49 8.30 5.38
CA LEU A 65 -8.21 7.50 6.56
C LEU A 65 -8.53 8.24 7.86
N ILE A 66 -8.27 9.56 7.93
CA ILE A 66 -8.71 10.41 9.04
C ILE A 66 -10.23 10.41 9.13
N PHE A 67 -10.92 10.59 8.00
CA PHE A 67 -12.37 10.47 7.93
C PHE A 67 -12.86 9.09 8.40
N GLY A 68 -12.22 8.01 7.92
CA GLY A 68 -12.52 6.65 8.34
C GLY A 68 -12.38 6.44 9.84
N LEU A 69 -11.32 6.97 10.44
CA LEU A 69 -11.08 6.91 11.88
C LEU A 69 -12.17 7.68 12.64
N PHE A 70 -12.55 8.87 12.17
CA PHE A 70 -13.63 9.66 12.76
C PHE A 70 -14.96 8.90 12.72
N VAL A 71 -15.31 8.31 11.58
CA VAL A 71 -16.54 7.53 11.41
C VAL A 71 -16.56 6.30 12.31
N CYS A 72 -15.43 5.59 12.41
CA CYS A 72 -15.31 4.38 13.23
C CYS A 72 -15.35 4.67 14.74
N CYS A 73 -14.87 5.84 15.17
CA CYS A 73 -14.80 6.20 16.59
C CYS A 73 -16.03 6.97 17.09
N TYR A 74 -16.61 7.87 16.29
CA TYR A 74 -17.59 8.84 16.77
C TYR A 74 -18.95 8.75 16.09
N ALA A 75 -18.99 8.75 14.75
CA ALA A 75 -20.25 8.99 14.05
C ALA A 75 -21.15 7.75 13.97
N ARG A 76 -20.58 6.54 13.89
CA ARG A 76 -21.25 5.21 13.88
C ARG A 76 -22.55 5.11 13.03
N THR A 77 -22.73 5.98 12.04
CA THR A 77 -23.87 5.96 11.12
C THR A 77 -23.57 5.06 9.93
N GLY A 78 -24.53 4.21 9.57
CA GLY A 78 -24.37 3.26 8.46
C GLY A 78 -24.03 3.91 7.12
N TYR A 79 -24.56 5.12 6.85
CA TYR A 79 -24.25 5.87 5.64
C TYR A 79 -22.78 6.30 5.56
N LEU A 80 -22.23 6.91 6.62
CA LEU A 80 -20.84 7.38 6.63
C LEU A 80 -19.85 6.21 6.57
N LEU A 81 -20.19 5.09 7.22
CA LEU A 81 -19.41 3.87 7.16
C LEU A 81 -19.43 3.26 5.74
N GLY A 82 -20.58 3.33 5.07
CA GLY A 82 -20.74 3.05 3.64
C GLY A 82 -19.77 3.84 2.77
N THR A 83 -19.75 5.16 2.94
CA THR A 83 -18.85 6.04 2.20
C THR A 83 -17.38 5.70 2.45
N TYR A 84 -16.99 5.48 3.71
CA TYR A 84 -15.63 5.08 4.05
C TYR A 84 -15.24 3.75 3.38
N SER A 85 -16.13 2.75 3.40
CA SER A 85 -15.89 1.47 2.74
C SER A 85 -15.67 1.61 1.24
N THR A 86 -16.47 2.45 0.57
CA THR A 86 -16.32 2.72 -0.86
C THR A 86 -14.98 3.41 -1.16
N LEU A 87 -14.62 4.43 -0.37
CA LEU A 87 -13.33 5.11 -0.51
C LEU A 87 -12.15 4.14 -0.36
N TYR A 88 -12.17 3.30 0.68
CA TYR A 88 -11.09 2.32 0.92
C TYR A 88 -10.95 1.30 -0.23
N ASN A 89 -12.07 0.85 -0.80
CA ASN A 89 -12.06 -0.03 -1.98
C ASN A 89 -11.45 0.65 -3.21
N ILE A 90 -11.77 1.93 -3.46
CA ILE A 90 -11.18 2.70 -4.56
C ILE A 90 -9.65 2.80 -4.39
N PHE A 91 -9.18 3.11 -3.18
CA PHE A 91 -7.74 3.17 -2.91
C PHE A 91 -7.04 1.83 -3.09
N THR A 92 -7.68 0.75 -2.66
CA THR A 92 -7.15 -0.60 -2.87
C THR A 92 -6.99 -0.90 -4.37
N ALA A 93 -7.95 -0.50 -5.20
CA ALA A 93 -7.86 -0.67 -6.65
C ALA A 93 -6.71 0.15 -7.26
N ILE A 94 -6.55 1.42 -6.83
CA ILE A 94 -5.44 2.28 -7.28
C ILE A 94 -4.09 1.67 -6.91
N GLU A 95 -3.94 1.16 -5.68
CA GLU A 95 -2.69 0.57 -5.19
C GLU A 95 -2.34 -0.73 -5.92
N ILE A 96 -3.35 -1.53 -6.30
CA ILE A 96 -3.14 -2.71 -7.16
C ILE A 96 -2.61 -2.31 -8.53
N ILE A 97 -3.21 -1.29 -9.16
CA ILE A 97 -2.73 -0.79 -10.47
C ILE A 97 -1.30 -0.29 -10.35
N TYR A 98 -1.01 0.48 -9.30
CA TYR A 98 0.35 0.97 -9.02
C TYR A 98 1.35 -0.18 -8.85
N THR A 99 0.99 -1.20 -8.07
CA THR A 99 1.81 -2.40 -7.88
C THR A 99 2.15 -3.06 -9.22
N ILE A 100 1.17 -3.19 -10.13
CA ILE A 100 1.38 -3.76 -11.47
C ILE A 100 2.36 -2.89 -12.28
N VAL A 101 2.19 -1.57 -12.24
CA VAL A 101 3.07 -0.63 -12.95
C VAL A 101 4.52 -0.72 -12.43
N VAL A 102 4.73 -0.71 -11.11
CA VAL A 102 6.07 -0.81 -10.52
C VAL A 102 6.74 -2.12 -10.87
N ILE A 103 6.03 -3.25 -10.76
CA ILE A 103 6.57 -4.56 -11.14
C ILE A 103 6.97 -4.56 -12.62
N THR A 104 6.16 -3.94 -13.49
CA THR A 104 6.45 -3.83 -14.92
C THR A 104 7.72 -3.01 -15.18
N ILE A 105 7.87 -1.85 -14.51
CA ILE A 105 9.08 -1.01 -14.61
C ILE A 105 10.32 -1.78 -14.13
N LEU A 106 10.22 -2.50 -13.01
CA LEU A 106 11.30 -3.35 -12.50
C LEU A 106 11.68 -4.50 -13.43
N ILE A 107 10.81 -4.89 -14.36
CA ILE A 107 11.15 -5.91 -15.36
C ILE A 107 11.82 -5.25 -16.58
N ILE A 108 11.26 -4.14 -17.06
CA ILE A 108 11.72 -3.46 -18.29
C ILE A 108 13.06 -2.75 -18.08
N ASP A 109 13.25 -2.05 -16.97
CA ASP A 109 14.46 -1.24 -16.73
C ASP A 109 15.63 -2.04 -16.12
N LYS A 110 15.54 -3.37 -16.10
CA LYS A 110 16.60 -4.26 -15.59
C LYS A 110 17.97 -3.86 -16.13
N ASP A 111 18.12 -3.78 -17.45
CA ASP A 111 19.43 -3.59 -18.08
C ASP A 111 19.98 -2.19 -17.77
N LYS A 112 19.13 -1.17 -17.70
CA LYS A 112 19.54 0.18 -17.31
C LYS A 112 20.05 0.22 -15.87
N ILE A 113 19.34 -0.42 -14.94
CA ILE A 113 19.71 -0.43 -13.53
C ILE A 113 21.01 -1.23 -13.31
N VAL A 114 21.11 -2.42 -13.92
CA VAL A 114 22.31 -3.26 -13.83
C VAL A 114 23.52 -2.57 -14.45
N ASN A 115 23.37 -1.89 -15.59
CA ASN A 115 24.47 -1.15 -16.22
C ASN A 115 24.91 0.05 -15.39
N SER A 116 23.96 0.84 -14.86
CA SER A 116 24.28 1.97 -13.98
C SER A 116 24.99 1.52 -12.69
N CYS A 117 24.57 0.39 -12.12
CA CYS A 117 25.26 -0.25 -11.01
C CYS A 117 26.68 -0.66 -11.40
N SER A 118 26.87 -1.32 -12.54
CA SER A 118 28.18 -1.78 -13.00
C SER A 118 29.14 -0.62 -13.22
N ILE A 119 28.68 0.49 -13.80
CA ILE A 119 29.47 1.71 -14.00
C ILE A 119 29.90 2.29 -12.65
N SER A 120 28.96 2.39 -11.70
CA SER A 120 29.21 2.93 -10.36
C SER A 120 30.15 2.03 -9.53
N LEU A 121 30.05 0.71 -9.69
CA LEU A 121 30.91 -0.24 -9.01
C LEU A 121 32.33 -0.22 -9.60
N THR A 122 32.46 -0.08 -10.92
CA THR A 122 33.75 0.04 -11.60
C THR A 122 34.48 1.34 -11.20
N SER A 123 33.74 2.44 -11.02
CA SER A 123 34.33 3.72 -10.59
C SER A 123 34.73 3.75 -9.12
N SER A 124 33.98 3.06 -8.25
CA SER A 124 34.27 3.00 -6.80
C SER A 124 35.28 1.92 -6.42
N ASN A 125 35.34 0.82 -7.18
CA ASN A 125 36.28 -0.28 -6.96
C ASN A 125 36.82 -0.79 -8.32
N PRO A 126 37.86 -0.15 -8.88
CA PRO A 126 38.41 -0.51 -10.18
C PRO A 126 39.08 -1.89 -10.23
N SER A 127 39.34 -2.49 -9.06
CA SER A 127 39.83 -3.87 -8.92
C SER A 127 38.72 -4.92 -8.81
N ALA A 128 37.44 -4.54 -8.93
CA ALA A 128 36.34 -5.48 -8.85
C ALA A 128 36.39 -6.47 -10.03
N ASN A 129 36.50 -7.76 -9.68
CA ASN A 129 36.36 -8.84 -10.66
C ASN A 129 34.87 -8.99 -11.00
N ASP A 130 34.52 -8.89 -12.29
CA ASP A 130 33.16 -9.02 -12.83
C ASP A 130 32.08 -8.12 -12.15
N PRO A 131 32.15 -6.80 -12.34
CA PRO A 131 31.17 -5.86 -11.77
C PRO A 131 29.75 -6.09 -12.32
N LEU A 132 29.63 -6.55 -13.57
CA LEU A 132 28.35 -6.80 -14.22
C LEU A 132 27.64 -8.01 -13.59
N GLY A 133 28.35 -9.13 -13.39
CA GLY A 133 27.80 -10.32 -12.73
C GLY A 133 27.35 -10.04 -11.30
N THR A 134 28.15 -9.26 -10.55
CA THR A 134 27.83 -8.86 -9.17
C THR A 134 26.55 -8.02 -9.11
N CYS A 135 26.45 -6.98 -9.95
CA CYS A 135 25.26 -6.12 -10.02
C CYS A 135 24.02 -6.88 -10.47
N ASN A 136 24.13 -7.80 -11.43
CA ASN A 136 23.00 -8.61 -11.89
C ASN A 136 22.51 -9.57 -10.79
N SER A 137 23.41 -10.17 -10.01
CA SER A 137 23.06 -11.03 -8.87
C SER A 137 22.33 -10.24 -7.77
N GLN A 138 22.88 -9.11 -7.34
CA GLN A 138 22.26 -8.23 -6.34
C GLN A 138 20.91 -7.69 -6.82
N TYR A 139 20.83 -7.23 -8.06
CA TYR A 139 19.58 -6.76 -8.65
C TYR A 139 18.52 -7.86 -8.68
N SER A 140 18.88 -9.10 -9.04
CA SER A 140 17.94 -10.21 -9.05
C SER A 140 17.37 -10.50 -7.66
N GLN A 141 18.21 -10.51 -6.62
CA GLN A 141 17.77 -10.71 -5.23
C GLN A 141 16.84 -9.59 -4.76
N ILE A 142 17.25 -8.33 -4.95
CA ILE A 142 16.46 -7.15 -4.58
C ILE A 142 15.12 -7.14 -5.33
N ARG A 143 15.13 -7.44 -6.63
CA ARG A 143 13.92 -7.50 -7.45
C ARG A 143 12.94 -8.55 -6.95
N ILE A 144 13.41 -9.77 -6.67
CA ILE A 144 12.53 -10.83 -6.15
C ILE A 144 11.92 -10.39 -4.81
N PHE A 145 12.75 -9.85 -3.91
CA PHE A 145 12.27 -9.35 -2.62
C PHE A 145 11.22 -8.25 -2.79
N MET A 146 11.47 -7.25 -3.65
CA MET A 146 10.52 -6.17 -3.92
C MET A 146 9.21 -6.69 -4.51
N ILE A 147 9.25 -7.56 -5.52
CA ILE A 147 8.05 -8.14 -6.13
C ILE A 147 7.21 -8.87 -5.08
N VAL A 148 7.84 -9.70 -4.25
CA VAL A 148 7.13 -10.43 -3.18
C VAL A 148 6.53 -9.45 -2.17
N ALA A 149 7.27 -8.43 -1.75
CA ALA A 149 6.78 -7.41 -0.82
C ALA A 149 5.56 -6.66 -1.38
N TYR A 150 5.59 -6.26 -2.66
CA TYR A 150 4.47 -5.60 -3.32
C TYR A 150 3.23 -6.49 -3.42
N ILE A 151 3.40 -7.76 -3.80
CA ILE A 151 2.28 -8.73 -3.87
C ILE A 151 1.67 -8.93 -2.48
N LEU A 152 2.50 -9.12 -1.45
CA LEU A 152 2.02 -9.28 -0.07
C LEU A 152 1.27 -8.02 0.41
N SER A 153 1.79 -6.83 0.11
CA SER A 153 1.14 -5.56 0.43
C SER A 153 -0.25 -5.47 -0.22
N ALA A 154 -0.36 -5.79 -1.51
CA ALA A 154 -1.63 -5.79 -2.23
C ALA A 154 -2.63 -6.79 -1.62
N LEU A 155 -2.19 -8.00 -1.27
CA LEU A 155 -3.05 -9.00 -0.61
C LEU A 155 -3.56 -8.53 0.75
N ILE A 156 -2.70 -7.88 1.55
CA ILE A 156 -3.07 -7.33 2.85
C ILE A 156 -4.11 -6.21 2.67
N LEU A 157 -3.94 -5.33 1.68
CA LEU A 157 -4.89 -4.26 1.39
C LEU A 157 -6.25 -4.80 0.93
N ILE A 158 -6.26 -5.81 0.05
CA ILE A 158 -7.49 -6.50 -0.37
C ILE A 158 -8.18 -7.11 0.86
N HIS A 159 -7.43 -7.76 1.74
CA HIS A 159 -7.97 -8.31 2.99
C HIS A 159 -8.61 -7.21 3.86
N PHE A 160 -7.93 -6.09 4.05
CA PHE A 160 -8.44 -4.96 4.82
C PHE A 160 -9.71 -4.36 4.21
N ALA A 161 -9.74 -4.19 2.89
CA ALA A 161 -10.89 -3.72 2.15
C ALA A 161 -12.13 -4.64 2.33
N MET A 162 -11.91 -5.96 2.30
CA MET A 162 -12.96 -6.95 2.59
C MET A 162 -13.45 -6.86 4.04
N VAL A 163 -12.56 -6.71 5.02
CA VAL A 163 -12.93 -6.59 6.45
C VAL A 163 -13.78 -5.33 6.69
N ILE A 164 -13.40 -4.19 6.11
CA ILE A 164 -14.14 -2.93 6.22
C ILE A 164 -15.52 -3.06 5.54
N SER A 165 -15.57 -3.68 4.36
CA SER A 165 -16.84 -3.91 3.63
C SER A 165 -17.78 -4.83 4.40
N ALA A 166 -17.26 -5.91 4.99
CA ALA A 166 -18.05 -6.82 5.82
C ALA A 166 -18.58 -6.14 7.09
N TYR A 167 -17.78 -5.30 7.74
CA TYR A 167 -18.23 -4.52 8.91
C TYR A 167 -19.37 -3.58 8.54
N THR A 168 -19.21 -2.85 7.42
CA THR A 168 -20.21 -1.93 6.89
C THR A 168 -21.54 -2.63 6.58
N ALA A 169 -21.49 -3.78 5.90
CA ALA A 169 -22.68 -4.56 5.58
C ALA A 169 -23.43 -5.02 6.84
N ARG A 170 -22.71 -5.39 7.90
CA ARG A 170 -23.30 -5.74 9.19
C ARG A 170 -24.00 -4.55 9.85
N CYS A 171 -23.40 -3.36 9.81
CA CYS A 171 -24.00 -2.15 10.38
C CYS A 171 -25.21 -1.64 9.61
N LYS A 172 -25.36 -1.99 8.32
CA LYS A 172 -26.55 -1.63 7.52
C LYS A 172 -27.76 -2.54 7.78
N ASN A 173 -27.51 -3.78 8.21
CA ASN A 173 -28.53 -4.80 8.45
C ASN A 173 -29.06 -4.84 9.89
N ASN A 174 -28.46 -4.06 10.80
CA ASN A 174 -28.92 -3.83 12.17
C ASN A 174 -29.66 -2.50 12.26
#